data_AF-A0A5C4LRH4-F1
#
_entry.id   AF-A0A5C4LRH4-F1
#
_cell.length_a   1.000
_cell.length_b   1.000
_cell.length_c   1.000
_cell.angle_alpha   90.00
_cell.angle_beta   90.00
_cell.angle_gamma   90.00
#
_symmetry.space_group_name_H-M   'P 1'
#
loop_
_entity.id
_entity.type
_entity.pdbx_description
1 polymer ?
#
loop_
_entity_poly.entity_id
_entity_poly.type
_entity_poly.pdbx_seq_one_letter_code
_entity_poly.pdbx_strand_id
1 'polypeptide(L)'
;MATLVSRVEVAWDRYYPILCGLSSSIAFLALGRQGMQYMVDNQWEIANIYGDAFNFFGVLTAFLFTFYTFVVTADRGFIGKMKGTYPYRCLISYTLRALFLAGLVTVASIFLHVAKPAPVHFGPSFYWLAAWVGSVVWAAVSFIRAAHLFSVFANLHT
;
A
#
# COMPACT_ATOMS: atom_id res chain seq x y z
N MET A 1 -2.17 6.58 -32.17
CA MET A 1 -1.29 5.41 -31.95
C MET A 1 -0.46 5.67 -30.71
N ALA A 2 -0.63 4.87 -29.64
CA ALA A 2 0.21 4.97 -28.45
C ALA A 2 1.65 4.55 -28.80
N THR A 3 2.62 5.42 -28.55
CA THR A 3 4.05 5.12 -28.76
C THR A 3 4.48 3.98 -27.83
N LEU A 4 5.47 3.17 -28.21
CA LEU A 4 5.98 2.07 -27.38
C LEU A 4 6.34 2.54 -25.96
N VAL A 5 6.87 3.76 -25.83
CA VAL A 5 7.19 4.41 -24.55
C VAL A 5 5.95 4.55 -23.66
N SER A 6 4.83 5.06 -24.18
CA SER A 6 3.59 5.20 -23.40
C SER A 6 3.01 3.86 -22.92
N ARG A 7 3.23 2.77 -23.67
CA ARG A 7 2.81 1.43 -23.25
C ARG A 7 3.67 0.87 -22.13
N VAL A 8 4.98 1.14 -22.18
CA VAL A 8 5.94 0.74 -21.15
C VAL A 8 5.70 1.52 -19.86
N GLU A 9 5.43 2.82 -19.93
CA GLU A 9 5.08 3.65 -18.76
C GLU A 9 3.81 3.15 -18.07
N VAL A 10 2.75 2.87 -18.83
CA VAL A 10 1.49 2.33 -18.28
C VAL A 10 1.68 0.95 -17.65
N ALA A 11 2.51 0.10 -18.26
CA ALA A 11 2.84 -1.21 -17.71
C ALA A 11 3.66 -1.08 -16.41
N TRP A 12 4.68 -0.23 -16.42
CA TRP A 12 5.52 0.06 -15.26
C TRP A 12 4.69 0.57 -14.09
N ASP A 13 3.82 1.54 -14.34
CA ASP A 13 2.91 2.10 -13.34
C ASP A 13 2.05 1.02 -12.67
N ARG A 14 1.56 0.07 -13.48
CA ARG A 14 0.68 -0.99 -13.00
C ARG A 14 1.40 -2.00 -12.11
N TYR A 15 2.63 -2.35 -12.44
CA TYR A 15 3.37 -3.41 -11.79
C TYR A 15 4.33 -2.92 -10.70
N TYR A 16 4.76 -1.66 -10.73
CA TYR A 16 5.71 -1.10 -9.76
C TYR A 16 5.29 -1.32 -8.30
N PRO A 17 4.04 -1.02 -7.87
CA PRO A 17 3.64 -1.24 -6.47
C PRO A 17 3.72 -2.72 -6.06
N ILE A 18 3.40 -3.64 -6.98
CA ILE A 18 3.46 -5.08 -6.76
C ILE A 18 4.91 -5.54 -6.64
N LEU A 19 5.78 -5.05 -7.53
CA LEU A 19 7.21 -5.36 -7.49
C LEU A 19 7.87 -4.84 -6.22
N CYS A 20 7.49 -3.65 -5.73
CA CYS A 20 7.95 -3.13 -4.44
C CYS A 20 7.48 -4.02 -3.28
N GLY A 21 6.22 -4.46 -3.28
CA GLY A 21 5.72 -5.39 -2.28
C GLY A 21 6.45 -6.73 -2.31
N LEU A 22 6.59 -7.35 -3.48
CA LEU A 22 7.27 -8.63 -3.65
C LEU A 22 8.75 -8.57 -3.28
N SER A 23 9.46 -7.53 -3.74
CA SER A 23 10.88 -7.33 -3.38
C SER A 23 11.05 -7.12 -1.87
N SER A 24 10.12 -6.43 -1.22
CA SER A 24 10.13 -6.27 0.24
C SER A 24 9.89 -7.58 0.97
N SER A 25 8.94 -8.41 0.50
CA SER A 25 8.74 -9.76 1.05
C SER A 25 9.99 -10.63 0.89
N ILE A 26 10.62 -10.62 -0.30
CA ILE A 26 11.83 -11.40 -0.58
C ILE A 26 13.00 -10.92 0.28
N ALA A 27 13.17 -9.60 0.40
CA ALA A 27 14.19 -9.00 1.26
C ALA A 27 13.97 -9.39 2.72
N PHE A 28 12.71 -9.41 3.19
CA PHE A 28 12.38 -9.89 4.53
C PHE A 28 12.64 -11.39 4.70
N LEU A 29 12.38 -12.23 3.69
CA LEU A 29 12.73 -13.65 3.77
C LEU A 29 14.25 -13.87 3.86
N ALA A 30 15.04 -13.06 3.17
CA ALA A 30 16.50 -13.17 3.15
C ALA A 30 17.17 -12.60 4.41
N LEU A 31 16.73 -11.42 4.86
CA LEU A 31 17.40 -10.64 5.93
C LEU A 31 16.57 -10.51 7.21
N GLY A 32 15.28 -10.84 7.16
CA GLY A 32 14.34 -10.63 8.26
C GLY A 32 14.71 -11.40 9.52
N ARG A 33 15.38 -12.55 9.42
CA ARG A 33 15.89 -13.26 10.61
C ARG A 33 16.92 -12.43 11.38
N GLN A 34 17.90 -11.86 10.67
CA GLN A 34 18.93 -11.03 11.30
C GLN A 34 18.31 -9.74 11.86
N GLY A 35 17.37 -9.14 11.13
CA GLY A 35 16.63 -7.96 11.60
C GLY A 35 15.80 -8.24 12.86
N MET A 36 15.06 -9.35 12.90
CA MET A 36 14.25 -9.73 14.06
C MET A 36 15.11 -10.11 15.26
N GLN A 37 16.25 -10.77 15.04
CA GLN A 37 17.19 -11.06 16.12
C GLN A 37 17.82 -9.77 16.67
N TYR A 38 18.21 -8.84 15.80
CA TYR A 38 18.66 -7.51 16.21
C TYR A 38 17.59 -6.75 17.02
N MET A 39 16.32 -6.83 16.62
CA MET A 39 15.21 -6.25 17.38
C MET A 39 15.07 -6.87 18.77
N VAL A 40 15.20 -8.19 18.88
CA VAL A 40 15.17 -8.89 20.18
C VAL A 40 16.36 -8.48 21.06
N ASP A 41 17.56 -8.44 20.50
CA ASP A 41 18.79 -8.08 21.21
C ASP A 41 18.74 -6.63 21.74
N ASN A 42 18.05 -5.73 21.04
CA ASN A 42 17.84 -4.34 21.44
C ASN A 42 16.53 -4.11 22.23
N GLN A 43 15.81 -5.18 22.62
CA GLN A 43 14.54 -5.11 23.35
C GLN A 43 13.45 -4.28 22.65
N TRP A 44 13.40 -4.31 21.32
CA TRP A 44 12.34 -3.66 20.57
C TRP A 44 11.03 -4.42 20.68
N GLU A 45 9.96 -3.70 20.98
CA GLU A 45 8.62 -4.26 21.07
C GLU A 45 8.01 -4.42 19.67
N ILE A 46 8.19 -5.58 19.06
CA ILE A 46 7.64 -5.92 17.74
C ILE A 46 6.11 -5.75 17.71
N ALA A 47 5.44 -5.94 18.85
CA ALA A 47 4.01 -5.71 19.00
C ALA A 47 3.60 -4.26 18.68
N ASN A 48 4.46 -3.28 18.95
CA ASN A 48 4.23 -1.87 18.63
C ASN A 48 4.27 -1.65 17.13
N ILE A 49 5.14 -2.32 16.39
CA ILE A 49 5.19 -2.24 14.92
C ILE A 49 3.86 -2.71 14.31
N TYR A 50 3.29 -3.80 14.82
CA TYR A 50 1.97 -4.27 14.37
C TYR A 50 0.85 -3.29 14.75
N GLY A 51 0.91 -2.70 15.96
CA GLY A 51 -0.04 -1.70 16.42
C GLY A 51 0.02 -0.41 15.59
N ASP A 52 1.21 0.08 15.28
CA ASP A 52 1.44 1.27 14.46
C ASP A 52 0.95 1.05 13.03
N ALA A 53 1.24 -0.11 12.45
CA ALA A 53 0.72 -0.48 11.15
C ALA A 53 -0.81 -0.57 11.15
N PHE A 54 -1.42 -1.20 12.15
CA PHE A 54 -2.88 -1.23 12.30
C PHE A 54 -3.48 0.18 12.36
N ASN A 55 -2.94 1.05 13.21
CA ASN A 55 -3.42 2.43 13.36
C ASN A 55 -3.25 3.23 12.06
N PHE A 56 -2.06 3.20 11.47
CA PHE A 56 -1.76 3.94 10.25
C PHE A 56 -2.65 3.50 9.09
N PHE A 57 -2.72 2.20 8.81
CA PHE A 57 -3.53 1.69 7.70
C PHE A 57 -5.03 1.76 7.99
N GLY A 58 -5.47 1.73 9.25
CA GLY A 58 -6.85 1.99 9.64
C GLY A 58 -7.28 3.42 9.28
N VAL A 59 -6.48 4.42 9.68
CA VAL A 59 -6.70 5.83 9.31
C VAL A 59 -6.64 6.01 7.81
N LEU A 60 -5.65 5.38 7.14
CA LEU A 60 -5.49 5.46 5.69
C LEU A 60 -6.70 4.89 4.94
N THR A 61 -7.26 3.79 5.43
CA THR A 61 -8.45 3.15 4.85
C THR A 61 -9.65 4.09 4.95
N ALA A 62 -9.89 4.69 6.12
CA ALA A 62 -10.97 5.66 6.30
C ALA A 62 -10.79 6.88 5.39
N PHE A 63 -9.57 7.43 5.34
CA PHE A 63 -9.22 8.54 4.45
C PHE A 63 -9.49 8.20 2.97
N LEU A 64 -8.99 7.05 2.49
CA LEU A 64 -9.16 6.63 1.10
C LEU A 64 -10.62 6.38 0.74
N PHE A 65 -11.42 5.87 1.68
CA PHE A 65 -12.84 5.68 1.48
C PHE A 65 -13.57 7.03 1.31
N THR A 66 -13.28 8.00 2.18
CA THR A 66 -13.80 9.36 2.06
C THR A 66 -13.35 10.02 0.77
N PHE A 67 -12.06 9.90 0.43
CA PHE A 67 -11.50 10.46 -0.81
C PHE A 67 -12.15 9.83 -2.06
N TYR A 68 -12.28 8.51 -2.10
CA TYR A 68 -12.97 7.81 -3.18
C TYR A 68 -14.42 8.30 -3.34
N THR A 69 -15.15 8.38 -2.23
CA THR A 69 -16.54 8.86 -2.22
C THR A 69 -16.63 10.29 -2.73
N PHE A 70 -15.73 11.17 -2.30
CA PHE A 70 -15.65 12.55 -2.78
C PHE A 70 -15.37 12.63 -4.29
N VAL A 71 -14.37 11.91 -4.79
CA VAL A 71 -14.01 11.93 -6.22
C VAL A 71 -15.14 11.41 -7.09
N VAL A 72 -15.86 10.36 -6.65
CA VAL A 72 -16.98 9.78 -7.40
C VAL A 72 -18.22 10.70 -7.38
N THR A 73 -18.50 11.37 -6.26
CA THR A 73 -19.69 12.23 -6.10
C THR A 73 -19.48 13.66 -6.61
N ALA A 74 -18.24 14.12 -6.78
CA ALA A 74 -17.95 15.45 -7.27
C ALA A 74 -18.32 15.59 -8.76
N ASP A 75 -19.45 16.24 -9.04
CA ASP A 75 -19.93 16.52 -10.41
C ASP A 75 -19.49 17.88 -10.96
N ARG A 76 -18.96 18.75 -10.10
CA ARG A 76 -18.53 20.11 -10.46
C ARG A 76 -17.02 20.27 -10.23
N GLY A 77 -16.45 21.34 -10.79
CA GLY A 77 -15.02 21.65 -10.67
C GLY A 77 -14.12 20.78 -11.55
N PHE A 78 -12.83 20.75 -11.24
CA PHE A 78 -11.83 20.01 -12.01
C PHE A 78 -12.12 18.50 -12.03
N ILE A 79 -12.61 17.93 -10.93
CA ILE A 79 -12.98 16.51 -10.85
C ILE A 79 -14.10 16.17 -11.83
N GLY A 80 -15.16 16.99 -11.89
CA GLY A 80 -16.24 16.82 -12.85
C GLY A 80 -15.76 16.86 -14.30
N LYS A 81 -14.83 17.77 -14.63
CA LYS A 81 -14.21 17.87 -15.98
C LYS A 81 -13.37 16.64 -16.35
N MET A 82 -12.82 15.94 -15.37
CA MET A 82 -11.98 14.76 -15.58
C MET A 82 -12.78 13.46 -15.65
N LYS A 83 -14.05 13.46 -15.23
CA LYS A 83 -14.88 12.24 -15.28
C LYS A 83 -14.93 11.69 -16.70
N GLY A 84 -14.67 10.39 -16.82
CA GLY A 84 -14.65 9.67 -18.10
C GLY A 84 -13.29 9.62 -18.82
N THR A 85 -12.30 10.41 -18.39
CA THR A 85 -10.95 10.38 -18.96
C THR A 85 -10.15 9.14 -18.50
N TYR A 86 -9.15 8.72 -19.28
CA TYR A 86 -8.24 7.64 -18.88
C TYR A 86 -7.53 7.90 -17.53
N PRO A 87 -6.99 9.10 -17.27
CA PRO A 87 -6.28 9.38 -16.02
C PRO A 87 -7.20 9.34 -14.78
N TYR A 88 -8.47 9.74 -14.91
CA TYR A 88 -9.49 9.56 -13.86
C TYR A 88 -9.72 8.09 -13.51
N ARG A 89 -9.81 7.21 -14.53
CA ARG A 89 -9.94 5.76 -14.31
C ARG A 89 -8.73 5.17 -13.59
N CYS A 90 -7.53 5.66 -13.92
CA CYS A 90 -6.30 5.28 -13.23
C CYS A 90 -6.33 5.72 -11.76
N LEU A 91 -6.66 6.98 -11.47
CA LEU A 91 -6.77 7.50 -10.11
C LEU A 91 -7.73 6.64 -9.26
N ILE A 92 -8.94 6.37 -9.78
CA ILE A 92 -9.92 5.53 -9.09
C ILE A 92 -9.39 4.12 -8.88
N SER A 93 -8.75 3.51 -9.88
CA SER A 93 -8.22 2.15 -9.77
C SER A 93 -7.12 2.05 -8.71
N TYR A 94 -6.17 2.99 -8.66
CA TYR A 94 -5.14 3.01 -7.62
C TYR A 94 -5.71 3.31 -6.24
N THR A 95 -6.69 4.23 -6.15
CA THR A 95 -7.37 4.54 -4.89
C THR A 95 -8.08 3.31 -4.33
N LEU A 96 -8.83 2.58 -5.15
CA LEU A 96 -9.51 1.36 -4.73
C LEU A 96 -8.51 0.26 -4.35
N ARG A 97 -7.42 0.08 -5.11
CA ARG A 97 -6.37 -0.88 -4.75
C ARG A 97 -5.72 -0.53 -3.41
N ALA A 98 -5.35 0.73 -3.20
CA ALA A 98 -4.78 1.21 -1.94
C ALA A 98 -5.78 1.00 -0.79
N LEU A 99 -7.07 1.28 -1.02
CA LEU A 99 -8.13 1.08 -0.04
C LEU A 99 -8.25 -0.39 0.38
N PHE A 100 -8.37 -1.30 -0.59
CA PHE A 100 -8.47 -2.74 -0.32
C PHE A 100 -7.22 -3.28 0.37
N LEU A 101 -6.03 -2.89 -0.09
CA LEU A 101 -4.77 -3.34 0.50
C LEU A 101 -4.58 -2.78 1.92
N ALA A 102 -4.89 -1.51 2.16
CA ALA A 102 -4.85 -0.91 3.49
C ALA A 102 -5.82 -1.61 4.45
N GLY A 103 -7.04 -1.90 3.98
CA GLY A 103 -8.01 -2.68 4.76
C GLY A 103 -7.52 -4.09 5.08
N LEU A 104 -6.94 -4.79 4.10
CA LEU A 104 -6.35 -6.12 4.29
C LEU A 104 -5.20 -6.09 5.29
N VAL A 105 -4.28 -5.13 5.17
CA VAL A 105 -3.16 -4.94 6.09
C VAL A 105 -3.68 -4.64 7.50
N THR A 106 -4.71 -3.80 7.63
CA THR A 106 -5.34 -3.50 8.93
C THR A 106 -5.84 -4.78 9.59
N VAL A 107 -6.63 -5.59 8.88
CA VAL A 107 -7.16 -6.86 9.40
C VAL A 107 -6.03 -7.85 9.71
N ALA A 108 -5.05 -7.99 8.82
CA ALA A 108 -3.90 -8.88 9.03
C ALA A 108 -3.05 -8.46 10.25
N SER A 109 -2.95 -7.16 10.52
CA SER A 109 -2.23 -6.62 11.68
C SER A 109 -2.91 -6.99 13.00
N ILE A 110 -4.25 -7.08 13.04
CA ILE A 110 -4.98 -7.58 14.22
C ILE A 110 -4.54 -9.01 14.55
N PHE A 111 -4.52 -9.90 13.54
CA PHE A 111 -4.11 -11.29 13.74
C PHE A 111 -2.67 -11.40 14.24
N LEU A 112 -1.74 -10.59 13.70
CA LEU A 112 -0.35 -10.56 14.15
C LEU A 112 -0.21 -10.03 15.58
N HIS A 113 -0.99 -9.02 15.94
CA HIS A 113 -0.98 -8.46 17.29
C HIS A 113 -1.48 -9.46 18.34
N VAL A 114 -2.47 -10.30 17.99
CA VAL A 114 -2.99 -11.37 18.85
C VAL A 114 -2.05 -12.56 18.91
N ALA A 115 -1.56 -13.04 17.75
CA ALA A 115 -0.78 -14.27 17.66
C ALA A 115 0.65 -14.13 18.19
N LYS A 116 1.22 -12.91 18.20
CA LYS A 116 2.58 -12.60 18.68
C LYS A 116 3.62 -13.64 18.22
N PRO A 117 3.79 -13.83 16.90
CA PRO A 117 4.63 -14.90 16.38
C PRO A 117 6.06 -14.78 16.91
N ALA A 118 6.64 -15.91 17.33
CA ALA A 118 7.99 -15.95 17.85
C ALA A 118 9.02 -15.49 16.78
N PRO A 119 9.94 -14.57 17.11
CA PRO A 119 10.79 -13.87 16.13
C PRO A 119 11.86 -14.74 15.44
N VAL A 120 12.17 -15.94 15.96
CA VAL A 120 13.45 -16.62 15.67
C VAL A 120 13.31 -17.96 14.92
N HIS A 121 12.10 -18.49 14.75
CA HIS A 121 11.90 -19.78 14.09
C HIS A 121 11.38 -19.62 12.66
N PHE A 122 12.00 -20.32 11.69
CA PHE A 122 11.51 -20.48 10.31
C PHE A 122 10.27 -21.38 10.28
N GLY A 123 9.20 -20.93 10.91
CA GLY A 123 7.89 -21.57 10.88
C GLY A 123 6.95 -20.92 9.87
N PRO A 124 5.73 -21.46 9.71
CA PRO A 124 4.67 -20.85 8.88
C PRO A 124 4.40 -19.37 9.22
N SER A 125 4.57 -19.00 10.49
CA SER A 125 4.45 -17.62 10.98
C SER A 125 5.48 -16.65 10.38
N PHE A 126 6.69 -17.12 10.04
CA PHE A 126 7.72 -16.28 9.43
C PHE A 126 7.37 -15.92 7.98
N TYR A 127 6.87 -16.89 7.21
CA TYR A 127 6.39 -16.65 5.84
C TYR A 127 5.17 -15.73 5.83
N TRP A 128 4.26 -15.91 6.80
CA TRP A 128 3.11 -15.02 6.97
C TRP A 128 3.55 -13.58 7.27
N LEU A 129 4.53 -13.40 8.16
CA LEU A 129 5.08 -12.09 8.48
C LEU A 129 5.77 -11.45 7.26
N ALA A 130 6.51 -12.22 6.47
CA ALA A 130 7.11 -11.71 5.23
C ALA A 130 6.06 -11.23 4.22
N ALA A 131 4.99 -12.01 4.03
CA ALA A 131 3.87 -11.63 3.16
C ALA A 131 3.15 -10.37 3.68
N TRP A 132 3.02 -10.23 5.00
CA TRP A 132 2.46 -9.04 5.62
C TRP A 132 3.34 -7.81 5.38
N VAL A 133 4.67 -7.90 5.54
CA VAL A 133 5.61 -6.81 5.24
C VAL A 133 5.49 -6.36 3.78
N GLY A 134 5.45 -7.29 2.83
CA GLY A 134 5.23 -6.94 1.43
C GLY A 134 3.88 -6.28 1.17
N SER A 135 2.84 -6.72 1.87
CA SER A 135 1.49 -6.13 1.76
C SER A 135 1.46 -4.70 2.30
N VAL A 136 2.15 -4.43 3.42
CA VAL A 136 2.34 -3.08 3.99
C VAL A 136 3.01 -2.16 2.96
N VAL A 137 4.14 -2.58 2.38
CA VAL A 137 4.85 -1.77 1.37
C VAL A 137 4.01 -1.58 0.12
N TRP A 138 3.34 -2.64 -0.36
CA TRP A 138 2.47 -2.56 -1.53
C TRP A 138 1.31 -1.58 -1.31
N ALA A 139 0.68 -1.61 -0.14
CA ALA A 139 -0.38 -0.67 0.22
C ALA A 139 0.14 0.78 0.25
N ALA A 140 1.28 1.02 0.91
CA ALA A 140 1.89 2.34 1.02
C ALA A 140 2.28 2.91 -0.36
N VAL A 141 2.92 2.11 -1.21
CA VAL A 141 3.31 2.55 -2.57
C VAL A 141 2.08 2.81 -3.44
N SER A 142 1.05 1.98 -3.34
CA SER A 142 -0.22 2.20 -4.06
C SER A 142 -0.88 3.51 -3.65
N PHE A 143 -0.85 3.83 -2.35
CA PHE A 143 -1.33 5.11 -1.82
C PHE A 143 -0.52 6.29 -2.35
N ILE A 144 0.80 6.25 -2.25
CA ILE A 144 1.69 7.31 -2.75
C ILE A 144 1.43 7.56 -4.24
N ARG A 145 1.22 6.50 -5.04
CA ARG A 145 0.89 6.65 -6.46
C ARG A 145 -0.47 7.32 -6.68
N ALA A 146 -1.49 6.94 -5.92
CA ALA A 146 -2.81 7.59 -5.99
C ALA A 146 -2.70 9.09 -5.63
N ALA A 147 -1.94 9.43 -4.59
CA ALA A 147 -1.68 10.82 -4.18
C ALA A 147 -0.91 11.62 -5.24
N HIS A 148 0.12 11.02 -5.85
CA HIS A 148 0.88 11.63 -6.93
C HIS A 148 0.02 11.89 -8.18
N LEU A 149 -0.83 10.92 -8.57
CA LEU A 149 -1.75 11.12 -9.67
C LEU A 149 -2.71 12.29 -9.37
N PHE A 150 -3.25 12.33 -8.15
CA PHE A 150 -4.11 13.43 -7.73
C PHE A 150 -3.40 14.79 -7.77
N SER A 151 -2.14 14.90 -7.30
CA SER A 151 -1.39 16.15 -7.32
C SER A 151 -1.09 16.63 -8.74
N VAL A 152 -0.70 15.72 -9.64
CA VAL A 152 -0.51 16.04 -11.06
C VAL A 152 -1.81 16.60 -11.67
N PHE A 153 -2.96 16.02 -11.33
CA PHE A 153 -4.25 16.55 -11.82
C PHE A 153 -4.62 17.90 -11.23
N ALA A 154 -4.39 18.11 -9.94
CA ALA A 154 -4.67 19.37 -9.29
C ALA A 154 -3.85 20.52 -9.94
N ASN A 155 -2.59 20.25 -10.28
CA ASN A 155 -1.69 21.22 -10.90
C ASN A 155 -1.99 21.51 -12.38
N LEU A 156 -2.64 20.60 -13.11
CA LEU A 156 -3.01 20.80 -14.52
C LEU A 156 -4.29 21.63 -14.72
N HIS A 157 -5.06 21.84 -13.64
CA HIS A 157 -6.37 22.48 -13.69
C HIS A 157 -6.54 23.65 -12.70
N THR A 158 -5.45 24.07 -12.05
CA THR A 158 -5.31 25.36 -11.38
C THR A 158 -4.67 26.36 -12.34
#